data_AF-A0A4S0V1V0-F1
#
_entry.id   AF-A0A4S0V1V0-F1
#
_cell.length_a   1.000
_cell.length_b   1.000
_cell.length_c   1.000
_cell.angle_alpha   90.00
_cell.angle_beta   90.00
_cell.angle_gamma   90.00
#
_symmetry.space_group_name_H-M   'P 1'
#
loop_
_entity.id
_entity.type
_entity.pdbx_description
1 polymer ?
#
loop_
_entity_poly.entity_id
_entity_poly.type
_entity_poly.pdbx_seq_one_letter_code
_entity_poly.pdbx_strand_id
1 'polypeptide(L)'
;YDHSCVLLALAHAHRCGHPEALRLADETLDFIDTHLEDASLNGFLETPGGKAVRNSNPHMHMLEAFLAWYNVTGERSYLRRAARGIDLFRCHFFDAESWTLGERFDPDWQPLPGTDGQWT
;
A
#
# COMPACT_ATOMS: atom_id res chain seq x y z
N TYR A 1 3.42 -3.33 -5.59
CA TYR A 1 3.74 -2.06 -6.26
C TYR A 1 2.84 -1.84 -7.47
N ASP A 2 2.93 -2.60 -8.56
CA ASP A 2 2.21 -2.26 -9.81
C ASP A 2 0.69 -2.02 -9.68
N HIS A 3 0.01 -2.80 -8.84
CA HIS A 3 -1.42 -2.62 -8.58
C HIS A 3 -1.76 -1.24 -7.97
N SER A 4 -0.83 -0.59 -7.27
CA SER A 4 -1.02 0.79 -6.80
C SER A 4 -1.03 1.80 -7.93
N CYS A 5 -0.13 1.65 -8.89
CA CYS A 5 -0.10 2.48 -10.08
C CYS A 5 -1.36 2.28 -10.92
N VAL A 6 -1.83 1.04 -11.05
CA VAL A 6 -3.11 0.72 -11.72
C VAL A 6 -4.27 1.42 -11.02
N LEU A 7 -4.38 1.28 -9.69
CA LEU A 7 -5.45 1.93 -8.94
C LEU A 7 -5.41 3.46 -9.04
N LEU A 8 -4.22 4.06 -8.97
CA LEU A 8 -4.07 5.52 -9.12
C LEU A 8 -4.48 5.97 -10.53
N ALA A 9 -4.04 5.26 -11.57
CA ALA A 9 -4.43 5.55 -12.95
C ALA A 9 -5.96 5.44 -13.15
N LEU A 10 -6.59 4.40 -12.58
CA LEU A 10 -8.03 4.22 -12.64
C LEU A 10 -8.80 5.31 -11.88
N ALA A 11 -8.29 5.80 -10.74
CA ALA A 11 -8.90 6.93 -10.03
C ALA A 11 -8.93 8.19 -10.91
N HIS A 12 -7.83 8.45 -11.64
CA HIS A 12 -7.78 9.55 -12.60
C HIS A 12 -8.67 9.32 -13.82
N ALA A 13 -8.77 8.09 -14.33
CA ALA A 13 -9.68 7.76 -15.42
C ALA A 13 -11.15 7.94 -15.02
N HIS A 14 -11.51 7.51 -13.80
CA HIS A 14 -12.84 7.70 -13.21
C HIS A 14 -13.17 9.19 -13.09
N ARG A 15 -12.22 10.00 -12.61
CA ARG A 15 -12.37 11.47 -12.55
C ARG A 15 -12.68 12.11 -13.90
N CYS A 16 -12.18 11.52 -15.00
CA CYS A 16 -12.45 11.96 -16.36
C CYS A 16 -13.73 11.37 -16.97
N GLY A 17 -14.49 10.56 -16.22
CA GLY A 17 -15.75 9.95 -16.66
C GLY A 17 -15.59 8.64 -17.45
N HIS A 18 -14.46 7.94 -17.32
CA HIS A 18 -14.30 6.62 -17.96
C HIS A 18 -15.25 5.59 -17.33
N PRO A 19 -16.19 4.99 -18.09
CA PRO A 19 -17.31 4.22 -17.53
C PRO A 19 -16.87 2.96 -16.77
N GLU A 20 -15.79 2.32 -17.22
CA GLU A 20 -15.30 1.08 -16.59
C GLU A 20 -14.32 1.29 -15.45
N ALA A 21 -13.93 2.54 -15.16
CA ALA A 21 -12.81 2.78 -14.26
C ALA A 21 -13.10 2.30 -12.82
N LEU A 22 -14.33 2.48 -12.34
CA LEU A 22 -14.74 2.02 -11.02
C LEU A 22 -14.77 0.48 -10.95
N ARG A 23 -15.41 -0.19 -11.93
CA ARG A 23 -15.48 -1.65 -11.98
C ARG A 23 -14.09 -2.30 -12.00
N LEU A 24 -13.18 -1.76 -12.82
CA LEU A 24 -11.81 -2.26 -12.90
C LEU A 24 -11.03 -2.01 -11.60
N ALA A 25 -11.34 -0.93 -10.89
CA ALA A 25 -10.72 -0.65 -9.60
C ALA A 25 -11.20 -1.61 -8.52
N ASP A 26 -12.50 -1.92 -8.50
CA ASP A 26 -13.08 -2.91 -7.61
C ASP A 26 -12.46 -4.29 -7.85
N GLU A 27 -12.34 -4.72 -9.11
CA GLU A 27 -11.66 -5.98 -9.47
C GLU A 27 -10.19 -6.00 -9.02
N THR A 28 -9.51 -4.85 -9.13
CA THR A 28 -8.12 -4.72 -8.69
C THR A 28 -8.01 -4.80 -7.16
N LEU A 29 -8.94 -4.18 -6.43
CA LEU A 29 -9.00 -4.24 -4.97
C LEU A 29 -9.32 -5.65 -4.48
N ASP A 30 -10.28 -6.32 -5.12
CA ASP A 30 -10.65 -7.70 -4.78
C ASP A 30 -9.45 -8.65 -4.97
N PHE A 31 -8.66 -8.47 -6.03
CA PHE A 31 -7.42 -9.23 -6.22
C PHE A 31 -6.41 -8.96 -5.10
N ILE A 32 -6.20 -7.69 -4.73
CA ILE A 32 -5.28 -7.32 -3.65
C ILE A 32 -5.73 -7.96 -2.33
N ASP A 33 -6.99 -7.81 -1.98
CA ASP A 33 -7.56 -8.31 -0.71
C ASP A 33 -7.48 -9.85 -0.65
N THR A 34 -7.69 -10.53 -1.78
CA THR A 34 -7.69 -12.00 -1.83
C THR A 34 -6.28 -12.59 -1.81
N HIS A 35 -5.32 -11.96 -2.47
CA HIS A 35 -4.03 -12.60 -2.79
C HIS A 35 -2.81 -11.91 -2.19
N LEU A 36 -2.93 -10.63 -1.85
CA LEU A 36 -1.81 -9.79 -1.42
C LEU A 36 -2.00 -9.22 -0.03
N GLU A 37 -3.18 -9.27 0.57
CA GLU A 37 -3.35 -8.90 1.97
C GLU A 37 -2.75 -9.97 2.89
N ASP A 38 -1.94 -9.55 3.87
CA ASP A 38 -1.46 -10.45 4.90
C ASP A 38 -2.63 -10.92 5.77
N ALA A 39 -2.69 -12.22 6.07
CA ALA A 39 -3.71 -12.81 6.95
C ALA A 39 -3.75 -12.16 8.35
N SER A 40 -2.65 -11.56 8.79
CA SER A 40 -2.55 -10.81 10.05
C SER A 40 -2.99 -9.35 9.93
N LEU A 41 -3.46 -8.92 8.75
CA LEU A 41 -3.84 -7.54 8.39
C LEU A 41 -2.71 -6.50 8.53
N ASN A 42 -1.47 -6.96 8.67
CA ASN A 42 -0.26 -6.15 8.86
C ASN A 42 0.36 -5.68 7.52
N GLY A 43 -0.46 -5.17 6.61
CA GLY A 43 -0.01 -4.69 5.30
C GLY A 43 -0.11 -5.73 4.18
N PHE A 44 0.60 -5.46 3.08
CA PHE A 44 0.54 -6.18 1.82
C PHE A 44 1.79 -7.04 1.57
N LEU A 45 1.60 -8.15 0.88
CA LEU A 45 2.62 -9.02 0.33
C LEU A 45 3.15 -8.44 -0.99
N GLU A 46 4.44 -8.61 -1.24
CA GLU A 46 5.06 -8.18 -2.50
C GLU A 46 4.59 -9.01 -3.71
N THR A 47 4.35 -10.30 -3.49
CA THR A 47 3.87 -11.26 -4.48
C THR A 47 2.97 -12.30 -3.81
N PRO A 48 2.01 -12.91 -4.54
CA PRO A 48 1.21 -14.00 -4.00
C PRO A 48 2.09 -15.14 -3.49
N GLY A 49 1.74 -15.73 -2.35
CA GLY A 49 2.52 -16.77 -1.69
C GLY A 49 3.60 -16.28 -0.72
N GLY A 50 3.81 -14.96 -0.61
CA GLY A 50 4.69 -14.33 0.39
C GLY A 50 6.18 -14.53 0.11
N LYS A 51 6.91 -13.41 0.00
CA LYS A 51 8.38 -13.44 0.10
C LYS A 51 8.79 -13.21 1.55
N ALA A 52 9.99 -13.67 1.90
CA ALA A 52 10.60 -13.40 3.21
C ALA A 52 10.94 -11.92 3.45
N VAL A 53 10.76 -11.04 2.46
CA VAL A 53 11.07 -9.61 2.54
C VAL A 53 9.83 -8.79 2.25
N ARG A 54 9.61 -7.78 3.08
CA ARG A 54 8.57 -6.75 2.95
C ARG A 54 9.18 -5.42 2.55
N ASN A 55 8.50 -4.65 1.72
CA ASN A 55 8.91 -3.31 1.37
C ASN A 55 7.88 -2.26 1.84
N SER A 56 8.37 -1.11 2.33
CA SER A 56 7.49 0.02 2.67
C SER A 56 6.95 0.73 1.41
N ASN A 57 7.71 0.73 0.32
CA ASN A 57 7.38 1.49 -0.90
C ASN A 57 5.99 1.16 -1.51
N PRO A 58 5.57 -0.12 -1.66
CA PRO A 58 4.20 -0.43 -2.11
C PRO A 58 3.11 0.15 -1.21
N HIS A 59 3.34 0.26 0.10
CA HIS A 59 2.37 0.81 1.06
C HIS A 59 2.21 2.31 0.90
N MET A 60 3.30 3.03 0.63
CA MET A 60 3.27 4.46 0.32
C MET A 60 2.42 4.73 -0.94
N HIS A 61 2.62 3.98 -2.01
CA HIS A 61 1.82 4.18 -3.22
C HIS A 61 0.37 3.67 -3.08
N MET A 62 0.11 2.68 -2.22
CA MET A 62 -1.26 2.32 -1.83
C MET A 62 -1.97 3.46 -1.10
N LEU A 63 -1.28 4.12 -0.18
CA LEU A 63 -1.81 5.32 0.48
C LEU A 63 -2.17 6.40 -0.57
N GLU A 64 -1.28 6.68 -1.51
CA GLU A 64 -1.55 7.64 -2.61
C GLU A 64 -2.80 7.25 -3.41
N ALA A 65 -2.89 5.99 -3.85
CA ALA A 65 -4.04 5.50 -4.61
C ALA A 65 -5.36 5.60 -3.82
N PHE A 66 -5.37 5.23 -2.54
CA PHE A 66 -6.57 5.32 -1.71
C PHE A 66 -7.02 6.76 -1.49
N LEU A 67 -6.09 7.70 -1.29
CA LEU A 67 -6.44 9.12 -1.18
C LEU A 67 -7.01 9.66 -2.50
N ALA A 68 -6.46 9.25 -3.66
CA ALA A 68 -7.01 9.61 -4.96
C ALA A 68 -8.44 9.09 -5.16
N TRP A 69 -8.70 7.84 -4.78
CA TRP A 69 -10.04 7.24 -4.83
C TRP A 69 -11.05 7.93 -3.91
N TYR A 70 -10.65 8.27 -2.68
CA TYR A 70 -11.49 9.06 -1.78
C TYR A 70 -11.86 10.41 -2.39
N ASN A 71 -10.90 11.11 -3.00
CA ASN A 71 -11.15 12.43 -3.60
C ASN A 71 -12.16 12.40 -4.75
N VAL A 72 -12.27 11.28 -5.50
CA VAL A 72 -13.15 11.17 -6.67
C VAL A 72 -14.48 10.48 -6.40
N THR A 73 -14.64 9.82 -5.24
CA THR A 73 -15.86 9.08 -4.87
C THR A 73 -16.52 9.58 -3.57
N GLY A 74 -15.74 10.13 -2.63
CA GLY A 74 -16.19 10.42 -1.28
C GLY A 74 -16.35 9.19 -0.37
N GLU A 75 -16.05 7.99 -0.86
CA GLU A 75 -16.21 6.72 -0.14
C GLU A 75 -15.22 6.60 1.02
N ARG A 76 -15.75 6.55 2.26
CA ARG A 76 -14.92 6.47 3.48
C ARG A 76 -14.15 5.15 3.62
N SER A 77 -14.51 4.12 2.85
CA SER A 77 -13.79 2.85 2.79
C SER A 77 -12.32 3.05 2.41
N TYR A 78 -12.04 3.92 1.43
CA TYR A 78 -10.67 4.24 1.02
C TYR A 78 -9.86 4.90 2.14
N LEU A 79 -10.48 5.80 2.92
CA LEU A 79 -9.80 6.41 4.09
C LEU A 79 -9.49 5.38 5.18
N ARG A 80 -10.36 4.39 5.40
CA ARG A 80 -10.07 3.30 6.35
C ARG A 80 -8.87 2.46 5.89
N ARG A 81 -8.76 2.18 4.59
CA ARG A 81 -7.59 1.49 4.01
C ARG A 81 -6.32 2.34 4.12
N ALA A 82 -6.40 3.64 3.82
CA ALA A 82 -5.31 4.59 3.98
C ALA A 82 -4.80 4.67 5.44
N ALA A 83 -5.71 4.69 6.41
CA ALA A 83 -5.36 4.73 7.83
C ALA A 83 -4.49 3.54 8.26
N ARG A 84 -4.79 2.33 7.77
CA ARG A 84 -3.97 1.13 8.04
C ARG A 84 -2.54 1.27 7.51
N GLY A 85 -2.37 1.87 6.34
CA GLY A 85 -1.03 2.19 5.79
C GLY A 85 -0.27 3.21 6.64
N ILE A 86 -0.96 4.22 7.16
CA ILE A 86 -0.37 5.23 8.07
C ILE A 86 0.03 4.61 9.41
N ASP A 87 -0.79 3.71 9.95
CA ASP A 87 -0.47 3.02 11.20
C ASP A 87 0.79 2.15 11.04
N LEU A 88 0.90 1.42 9.92
CA LEU A 88 2.08 0.63 9.61
C LEU A 88 3.34 1.52 9.45
N PHE A 89 3.20 2.67 8.79
CA PHE A 89 4.27 3.67 8.68
C PHE A 89 4.76 4.14 10.05
N ARG A 90 3.83 4.49 10.95
CA ARG A 90 4.16 5.00 12.30
C ARG A 90 4.80 3.94 13.18
N CYS A 91 4.38 2.68 13.04
CA CYS A 91 4.87 1.60 13.87
C CYS A 91 6.21 1.04 13.40
N HIS A 92 6.48 1.03 12.08
CA HIS A 92 7.61 0.28 11.51
C HIS A 92 8.48 1.06 10.54
N PHE A 93 7.91 1.97 9.73
CA PHE A 93 8.67 2.54 8.61
C PHE A 93 9.45 3.79 8.96
N PHE A 94 9.02 4.54 9.98
CA PHE A 94 9.59 5.84 10.30
C PHE A 94 10.41 5.79 11.59
N ASP A 95 11.67 6.24 11.51
CA ASP A 95 12.52 6.42 12.67
C ASP A 95 12.54 7.90 13.05
N ALA A 96 12.00 8.20 14.23
CA ALA A 96 11.89 9.55 14.74
C ALA A 96 13.23 10.14 15.19
N GLU A 97 14.24 9.30 15.48
CA GLU A 97 15.56 9.77 15.91
C GLU A 97 16.38 10.27 14.72
N SER A 98 16.50 9.45 13.66
CA SER A 98 17.25 9.82 12.47
C SER A 98 16.45 10.57 11.42
N TRP A 99 15.11 10.63 11.56
CA TRP A 99 14.20 11.26 10.57
C TRP A 99 14.25 10.62 9.18
N THR A 100 14.49 9.31 9.14
CA THR A 100 14.62 8.53 7.91
C THR A 100 13.51 7.49 7.77
N LEU A 101 13.44 6.87 6.60
CA LEU A 101 12.49 5.79 6.32
C LEU A 101 13.20 4.46 6.11
N GLY A 102 12.70 3.40 6.74
CA GLY A 102 13.09 2.04 6.44
C GLY A 102 12.41 1.57 5.16
N GLU A 103 13.18 0.97 4.25
CA GLU A 103 12.65 0.49 2.97
C GLU A 103 12.33 -1.01 2.97
N ARG A 104 13.14 -1.83 3.65
CA ARG A 104 13.07 -3.30 3.56
C ARG A 104 13.08 -3.94 4.95
N PHE A 105 12.14 -4.86 5.15
CA PHE A 105 11.87 -5.50 6.44
C PHE A 105 11.73 -7.01 6.28
N ASP A 106 11.88 -7.72 7.39
CA ASP A 106 11.49 -9.12 7.51
C ASP A 106 9.94 -9.27 7.59
N PRO A 107 9.40 -10.50 7.68
CA PRO A 107 7.96 -10.71 7.78
C PRO A 107 7.31 -10.16 9.07
N ASP A 108 8.10 -9.90 10.11
CA ASP A 108 7.67 -9.34 11.40
C ASP A 108 7.88 -7.82 11.46
N TRP A 109 8.12 -7.19 10.30
CA TRP A 109 8.37 -5.76 10.14
C TRP A 109 9.56 -5.23 10.94
N GLN A 110 10.58 -6.06 11.16
CA GLN A 110 11.88 -5.62 11.67
C GLN A 110 12.80 -5.26 10.50
N PRO A 111 13.64 -4.21 10.63
CA PRO A 111 14.61 -3.87 9.60
C PRO A 111 15.53 -5.06 9.28
N LEU A 112 15.78 -5.30 7.99
CA LEU A 112 16.72 -6.34 7.60
C LEU A 112 18.15 -6.01 8.06
N PRO A 113 18.99 -7.02 8.37
CA PRO A 113 20.36 -6.78 8.80
C PRO A 113 21.23 -6.22 7.67
N GLY A 114 22.25 -5.44 8.04
CA GLY A 114 23.24 -4.90 7.11
C GLY A 114 22.72 -3.72 6.29
N THR A 115 23.24 -3.55 5.08
CA THR A 115 22.86 -2.45 4.17
C THR A 115 21.44 -2.58 3.64
N ASP A 116 20.85 -3.77 3.70
CA ASP A 116 19.52 -4.03 3.15
C ASP A 116 18.39 -3.41 3.98
N GLY A 117 18.55 -3.26 5.30
CA GLY A 117 17.60 -2.54 6.15
C GLY A 117 18.14 -1.21 6.65
N GLN A 118 19.17 -0.65 5.99
CA GLN A 118 19.59 0.72 6.27
C GLN A 118 18.49 1.68 5.87
N TRP A 119 18.29 2.65 6.75
CA TRP A 119 17.31 3.70 6.56
C TRP A 119 17.83 4.72 5.55
N THR A 120 16.96 5.18 4.67
CA THR A 120 17.25 6.15 3.60
C THR A 120 16.59 7.49 3.85
#